data_AF-A0A392VRV3-F1
#
_entry.id   AF-A0A392VRV3-F1
#
_cell.length_a   1.000
_cell.length_b   1.000
_cell.length_c   1.000
_cell.angle_alpha   90.00
_cell.angle_beta   90.00
_cell.angle_gamma   90.00
#
_symmetry.space_group_name_H-M   'P 1'
#
loop_
_entity.id
_entity.type
_entity.pdbx_description
1 polymer ?
#
loop_
_entity_poly.entity_id
_entity_poly.type
_entity_poly.pdbx_seq_one_letter_code
_entity_poly.pdbx_strand_id
1 'polypeptide(L)' 'EYAEMLQTLALPRRDWHYNTSGHRSRLQITDMMPVAKGWAKWLVRNFESCSNET' A
#
# COMPACT_ATOMS: atom_id res chain seq x y z
N GLU A 1 -11.46 5.71 3.24
CA GLU A 1 -10.32 5.30 2.39
C GLU A 1 -8.94 5.39 3.07
N TYR A 2 -8.30 6.56 3.24
CA TYR A 2 -6.92 6.63 3.80
C TYR A 2 -6.84 6.14 5.26
N ALA A 3 -7.81 6.52 6.10
CA ALA A 3 -7.88 6.07 7.49
C ALA A 3 -8.11 4.56 7.60
N GLU A 4 -8.89 3.96 6.70
CA GLU A 4 -9.18 2.52 6.67
C GLU A 4 -7.98 1.71 6.16
N MET A 5 -7.21 2.24 5.19
CA MET A 5 -5.93 1.68 4.78
C MET A 5 -4.93 1.66 5.95
N LEU A 6 -4.78 2.78 6.66
CA LEU A 6 -3.90 2.85 7.83
C LEU A 6 -4.32 1.87 8.92
N GLN A 7 -5.62 1.76 9.19
CA GLN A 7 -6.15 0.82 10.17
C GLN A 7 -5.91 -0.63 9.77
N THR A 8 -6.07 -0.96 8.48
CA THR A 8 -5.81 -2.30 7.93
C THR A 8 -4.33 -2.65 8.00
N LEU A 9 -3.45 -1.70 7.71
CA LEU A 9 -2.00 -1.90 7.78
C LEU A 9 -1.48 -1.96 9.23
N ALA A 10 -2.17 -1.30 10.17
CA ALA A 10 -1.89 -1.39 11.61
C ALA A 10 -2.33 -2.72 12.24
N LEU A 11 -3.07 -3.58 11.52
CA LEU A 11 -3.46 -4.90 12.01
C LEU A 11 -2.22 -5.79 12.19
N PRO A 12 -2.08 -6.47 13.35
CA PRO A 12 -0.99 -7.42 13.56
C PRO A 12 -0.96 -8.45 12.43
N ARG A 13 0.19 -8.63 11.78
CA ARG A 13 0.44 -9.51 10.61
C ARG A 13 0.26 -8.86 9.24
N ARG A 14 -0.36 -7.68 9.12
CA ARG A 14 -0.41 -6.89 7.86
C ARG A 14 0.64 -5.79 7.79
N ASP A 15 1.34 -5.60 8.90
CA ASP A 15 2.45 -4.67 9.10
C ASP A 15 3.81 -5.25 8.70
N TRP A 16 3.87 -6.23 7.78
CA TRP A 16 5.14 -6.86 7.39
C TRP A 16 5.47 -6.59 5.94
N HIS A 17 6.75 -6.41 5.66
CA HIS A 17 7.29 -6.40 4.30
C HIS A 17 8.49 -7.33 4.19
N TYR A 18 8.77 -7.74 2.96
CA TYR A 18 9.97 -8.50 2.62
C TYR A 18 11.03 -7.54 2.11
N ASN A 19 12.23 -7.63 2.65
CA ASN A 19 13.38 -6.93 2.08
C ASN A 19 13.85 -7.64 0.78
N THR A 20 14.82 -7.05 0.09
CA THR A 20 15.40 -7.61 -1.15
C THR A 20 16.08 -8.97 -0.95
N SER A 21 16.44 -9.30 0.29
CA SER A 21 16.98 -10.61 0.70
C SER A 21 15.87 -11.60 1.12
N GLY A 22 14.59 -11.23 1.01
CA GLY A 22 13.46 -12.06 1.39
C GLY A 22 13.20 -12.17 2.90
N HIS A 23 13.91 -11.40 3.74
CA HIS A 23 13.66 -11.36 5.17
C HIS A 23 12.42 -10.53 5.49
N ARG A 24 11.59 -11.08 6.37
CA ARG A 24 10.36 -10.45 6.85
C ARG A 24 10.68 -9.45 7.97
N SER A 25 10.31 -8.20 7.80
CA SER A 25 10.48 -7.15 8.81
C SER A 25 9.24 -6.29 8.94
N ARG A 26 9.06 -5.69 10.13
CA ARG A 26 7.88 -4.90 10.46
C ARG A 26 7.97 -3.53 9.79
N LEU A 27 6.93 -3.15 9.04
CA LEU A 27 6.79 -1.88 8.39
C LEU A 27 6.49 -0.82 9.46
N GLN A 28 7.36 0.17 9.60
CA GLN A 28 7.14 1.26 10.54
C GLN A 28 6.02 2.18 10.04
N ILE A 29 5.33 2.84 10.97
CA ILE A 29 4.27 3.82 10.64
C ILE A 29 4.79 4.93 9.71
N THR A 30 6.04 5.37 9.89
CA THR A 30 6.68 6.37 9.02
C THR A 30 6.86 5.88 7.58
N ASP A 31 7.09 4.58 7.40
CA ASP A 31 7.29 3.95 6.09
C ASP A 31 5.96 3.56 5.42
N MET A 32 4.85 3.48 6.17
CA MET A 32 3.52 3.21 5.60
C MET A 32 3.03 4.34 4.68
N MET A 33 3.31 5.59 5.02
CA MET A 33 2.82 6.75 4.27
C MET A 33 3.35 6.82 2.82
N PRO A 34 4.66 6.63 2.55
CA PRO A 34 5.16 6.56 1.18
C PRO A 34 4.66 5.31 0.44
N VAL A 35 4.48 4.17 1.12
CA VAL A 35 3.92 2.95 0.53
C VAL A 35 2.49 3.18 0.06
N ALA A 36 1.61 3.70 0.93
CA ALA A 36 0.23 4.02 0.59
C ALA A 36 0.13 4.99 -0.60
N LYS A 37 1.01 6.01 -0.63
CA LYS A 37 1.09 6.96 -1.76
C LYS A 37 1.53 6.28 -3.07
N GLY A 38 2.43 5.30 -2.99
CA GLY A 38 2.85 4.48 -4.14
C GLY A 38 1.69 3.63 -4.68
N TRP A 39 0.97 2.94 -3.80
CA TRP A 39 -0.21 2.13 -4.16
C TRP A 39 -1.33 2.98 -4.78
N ALA A 40 -1.63 4.14 -4.21
CA ALA A 40 -2.64 5.04 -4.76
C ALA A 40 -2.26 5.50 -6.18
N LYS A 41 -1.00 5.87 -6.42
CA LYS A 41 -0.52 6.23 -7.77
C LYS A 41 -0.59 5.07 -8.75
N TRP A 42 -0.24 3.86 -8.30
CA TRP A 42 -0.31 2.66 -9.14
C TRP A 42 -1.75 2.30 -9.49
N LEU A 43 -2.67 2.40 -8.53
CA LEU A 43 -4.11 2.17 -8.74
C LEU A 43 -4.68 3.15 -9.75
N VAL A 44 -4.45 4.45 -9.57
CA VAL A 44 -4.90 5.49 -10.52
C VAL A 44 -4.39 5.19 -11.93
N ARG A 45 -3.09 4.90 -12.08
CA ARG A 45 -2.50 4.61 -13.40
C ARG A 45 -3.02 3.33 -14.06
N ASN A 46 -3.33 2.28 -13.28
CA ASN A 46 -3.81 1.02 -13.84
C ASN A 46 -5.32 1.02 -14.10
N PHE A 47 -6.10 1.75 -13.30
CA PHE A 47 -7.56 1.77 -13.40
C PHE A 47 -8.12 2.98 -14.17
N GLU A 48 -7.31 4.03 -14.45
CA GLU A 48 -7.70 5.09 -15.41
C GLU A 48 -7.99 4.54 -16.81
N SER A 49 -7.46 3.37 -17.16
CA SER A 49 -7.76 2.71 -18.44
C SER A 49 -9.16 2.07 -18.50
N CYS A 50 -9.88 1.93 -17.38
CA CYS A 50 -11.22 1.34 -17.30
C CYS A 50 -12.37 2.36 -17.43
N SER A 51 -12.07 3.65 -17.64
CA SER A 51 -13.10 4.70 -17.74
C SER A 51 -13.39 5.18 -19.17
N ASN A 52 -12.83 4.52 -20.19
CA ASN A 52 -12.97 4.92 -21.60
C ASN A 52 -13.75 3.89 -22.44
N GLU A 53 -14.85 3.33 -21.91
CA GLU A 53 -15.88 2.68 -22.73
C GLU A 53 -17.14 3.58 -22.72
N THR A 54 -17.32 4.29 -23.83
CA THR A 54 -18.59 4.92 -24.26
C THR A 54 -19.55 3.88 -24.81
#